data_AF-A0A953UPX1-F1
#
_entry.id   AF-A0A953UPX1-F1
#
_cell.length_a   1.000
_cell.length_b   1.000
_cell.length_c   1.000
_cell.angle_alpha   90.00
_cell.angle_beta   90.00
_cell.angle_gamma   90.00
#
_symmetry.space_group_name_H-M   'P 1'
#
loop_
_entity.id
_entity.type
_entity.pdbx_description
1 polymer ?
#
loop_
_entity_poly.entity_id
_entity_poly.type
_entity_poly.pdbx_seq_one_letter_code
_entity_poly.pdbx_strand_id
1 'polypeptide(L)'
;MPENIWTIVGAGDALGGLEALIEERRRLGPVCVAESLDQVPAAATCVMQVGGAAPPSIFLSLPTATTRNGRRVPIGWLPADRKNGLLAYASAASRVVRRQALGLKSGPAVLLGQWHERTLNLVDAVEGLVDLSRFRWTAERLVRRDLLSALRCGPGVALYFGHALSGGWVGYGGVAAETLIANCGEPLGAVVSIACETARRPEGRPSFCEELVLGGYCAAALGASARTLHEHNRILARGLCSALGRAQSLGDALRLAEVPDEFFSHYRIFGDPAAPLLGAEHAEDAAKQVFAPAPDYLLKSS
;
A
#
# COMPACT_ATOMS: atom_id res chain seq x y z
N MET A 1 -3.65 11.43 26.01
CA MET A 1 -2.90 10.60 25.04
C MET A 1 -2.03 11.54 24.22
N PRO A 2 -0.78 11.20 23.88
CA PRO A 2 0.01 12.05 22.99
C PRO A 2 -0.75 12.21 21.67
N GLU A 3 -0.85 13.45 21.18
CA GLU A 3 -1.53 13.74 19.92
C GLU A 3 -0.81 13.07 18.75
N ASN A 4 -1.54 12.32 17.93
CA ASN A 4 -0.98 11.69 16.74
C ASN A 4 -0.83 12.76 15.64
N ILE A 5 0.37 13.35 15.54
CA ILE A 5 0.65 14.34 14.50
C ILE A 5 1.00 13.60 13.20
N TRP A 6 0.25 13.89 12.14
CA TRP A 6 0.61 13.51 10.76
C TRP A 6 1.49 14.63 10.17
N THR A 7 2.66 14.28 9.67
CA THR A 7 3.62 15.27 9.14
C THR A 7 3.86 15.05 7.65
N ILE A 8 3.77 16.13 6.88
CA ILE A 8 4.15 16.18 5.48
C ILE A 8 5.32 17.12 5.28
N VAL A 9 6.34 16.71 4.51
CA VAL A 9 7.57 17.47 4.27
C VAL A 9 7.78 17.65 2.78
N GLY A 10 7.88 18.88 2.28
CA GLY A 10 8.15 19.14 0.86
C GLY A 10 8.23 20.62 0.50
N ALA A 11 8.56 20.93 -0.76
CA ALA A 11 8.56 22.31 -1.25
C ALA A 11 7.12 22.85 -1.41
N GLY A 12 6.94 24.17 -1.25
CA GLY A 12 5.61 24.80 -1.20
C GLY A 12 4.74 24.58 -2.45
N ASP A 13 5.34 24.50 -3.64
CA ASP A 13 4.63 24.22 -4.90
C ASP A 13 4.11 22.78 -4.97
N ALA A 14 4.92 21.81 -4.55
CA ALA A 14 4.52 20.41 -4.43
C ALA A 14 3.44 20.24 -3.36
N LEU A 15 3.59 20.89 -2.21
CA LEU A 15 2.59 20.85 -1.14
C LEU A 15 1.25 21.46 -1.56
N GLY A 16 1.26 22.53 -2.35
CA GLY A 16 0.04 23.12 -2.91
C GLY A 16 -0.75 22.16 -3.79
N GLY A 17 -0.09 21.22 -4.47
CA GLY A 17 -0.74 20.14 -5.22
C GLY A 17 -1.43 19.08 -4.35
N LEU A 18 -1.21 19.11 -3.02
CA LEU A 18 -1.71 18.14 -2.06
C LEU A 18 -2.73 18.73 -1.07
N GLU A 19 -3.19 19.97 -1.28
CA GLU A 19 -4.06 20.67 -0.32
C GLU A 19 -5.32 19.85 0.02
N ALA A 20 -5.94 19.20 -0.97
CA ALA A 20 -7.11 18.35 -0.74
C ALA A 20 -6.86 17.21 0.28
N LEU A 21 -5.67 16.60 0.24
CA LEU A 21 -5.28 15.57 1.21
C LEU A 21 -4.98 16.20 2.59
N ILE A 22 -4.26 17.32 2.60
CA ILE A 22 -3.89 18.04 3.83
C ILE A 22 -5.17 18.49 4.58
N GLU A 23 -6.17 19.01 3.87
CA GLU A 23 -7.46 19.40 4.43
C GLU A 23 -8.21 18.22 5.05
N GLU A 24 -8.32 17.08 4.36
CA GLU A 24 -8.96 15.90 4.94
C GLU A 24 -8.21 15.37 6.17
N ARG A 25 -6.87 15.44 6.19
CA ARG A 25 -6.05 15.09 7.36
C ARG A 25 -6.29 16.01 8.54
N ARG A 26 -6.39 17.34 8.31
CA ARG A 26 -6.68 18.34 9.35
C ARG A 26 -8.03 18.11 10.05
N ARG A 27 -9.00 17.51 9.35
CA ARG A 27 -10.31 17.15 9.93
C ARG A 27 -10.23 15.99 10.93
N LEU A 28 -9.22 15.11 10.79
CA LEU A 28 -9.04 13.93 11.64
C LEU A 28 -8.12 14.19 12.84
N GLY A 29 -7.23 15.17 12.74
CA GLY A 29 -6.31 15.50 13.83
C GLY A 29 -5.22 16.48 13.42
N PRO A 30 -4.22 16.67 14.31
CA PRO A 30 -3.14 17.61 14.08
C PRO A 30 -2.29 17.26 12.85
N VAL A 31 -2.02 18.28 12.04
CA VAL A 31 -1.19 18.18 10.83
C VAL A 31 -0.01 19.15 10.94
N CYS A 32 1.19 18.65 10.68
CA CYS A 32 2.38 19.47 10.50
C CYS A 32 2.76 19.51 9.01
N VAL A 33 2.78 20.70 8.42
CA VAL A 33 3.31 20.94 7.08
C VAL A 33 4.68 21.57 7.24
N ALA A 34 5.71 20.89 6.78
CA ALA A 34 7.10 21.28 6.92
C ALA A 34 7.77 21.41 5.55
N GLU A 35 8.76 22.30 5.45
CA GLU A 35 9.57 22.45 4.24
C GLU A 35 10.79 21.51 4.25
N SER A 36 11.20 21.08 5.45
CA SER A 36 12.41 20.28 5.66
C SER A 36 12.29 19.32 6.84
N LEU A 37 13.14 18.28 6.87
CA LEU A 37 13.08 17.22 7.87
C LEU A 37 13.44 17.67 9.29
N ASP A 38 14.21 18.75 9.45
CA ASP A 38 14.57 19.35 10.74
C ASP A 38 13.39 20.07 11.42
N GLN A 39 12.35 20.41 10.66
CA GLN A 39 11.10 20.98 11.17
C GLN A 39 10.10 19.89 11.63
N VAL A 40 10.40 18.61 11.39
CA VAL A 40 9.50 17.51 11.79
C VAL A 40 9.45 17.44 13.32
N PRO A 41 8.25 17.55 13.93
CA PRO A 41 8.12 17.52 15.38
C PRO A 41 8.49 16.14 15.93
N ALA A 42 9.11 16.09 17.10
CA ALA A 42 9.44 14.84 17.77
C ALA A 42 8.20 13.96 18.04
N ALA A 43 7.01 14.57 18.13
CA ALA A 43 5.73 13.92 18.30
C ALA A 43 5.15 13.30 17.02
N ALA A 44 5.71 13.55 15.82
CA ALA A 44 5.25 13.00 14.54
C ALA A 44 5.09 11.47 14.59
N THR A 45 3.92 10.97 14.22
CA THR A 45 3.61 9.53 14.25
C THR A 45 3.88 8.82 12.94
N CYS A 46 3.95 9.59 11.86
CA CYS A 46 4.35 9.21 10.52
C CYS A 46 4.86 10.46 9.79
N VAL A 47 5.65 10.25 8.73
CA VAL A 47 6.16 11.31 7.87
C VAL A 47 5.93 10.94 6.41
N MET A 48 5.22 11.78 5.66
CA MET A 48 5.18 11.69 4.21
C MET A 48 6.11 12.75 3.63
N GLN A 49 7.15 12.33 2.92
CA GLN A 49 8.05 13.24 2.25
C GLN A 49 7.70 13.35 0.76
N VAL A 50 7.67 14.58 0.27
CA VAL A 50 7.28 14.96 -1.08
C VAL A 50 8.45 15.72 -1.69
N GLY A 51 8.91 15.32 -2.87
CA GLY A 51 10.07 15.97 -3.47
C GLY A 51 10.31 15.60 -4.92
N GLY A 52 11.53 15.81 -5.39
CA GLY A 52 11.87 15.65 -6.80
C GLY A 52 11.81 14.21 -7.30
N ALA A 53 12.48 13.94 -8.44
CA ALA A 53 12.51 12.59 -8.97
C ALA A 53 13.13 11.62 -7.96
N ALA A 54 14.36 11.81 -7.50
CA ALA A 54 15.02 10.82 -6.63
C ALA A 54 14.55 10.89 -5.16
N PRO A 55 14.29 9.74 -4.50
CA PRO A 55 14.05 9.71 -3.07
C PRO A 55 15.33 10.06 -2.29
N PRO A 56 15.20 10.68 -1.11
CA PRO A 56 16.32 11.02 -0.23
C PRO A 56 16.95 9.78 0.38
N SER A 57 18.22 9.87 0.79
CA SER A 57 18.97 8.74 1.37
C SER A 57 18.31 8.12 2.60
N ILE A 58 17.62 8.91 3.42
CA ILE A 58 16.88 8.41 4.58
C ILE A 58 15.74 7.46 4.19
N PHE A 59 15.11 7.68 3.03
CA PHE A 59 14.12 6.78 2.48
C PHE A 59 14.77 5.51 1.92
N LEU A 60 16.05 5.55 1.57
CA LEU A 60 16.75 4.42 0.94
C LEU A 60 17.21 3.34 1.92
N SER A 61 16.92 3.41 3.22
CA SER A 61 17.32 2.37 4.20
C SER A 61 16.17 1.47 4.63
N LEU A 62 15.08 2.05 5.15
CA LEU A 62 13.95 1.33 5.75
C LEU A 62 12.63 2.07 5.46
N PRO A 63 11.47 1.40 5.52
CA PRO A 63 10.15 2.04 5.43
C PRO A 63 9.77 2.78 6.74
N THR A 64 10.70 2.87 7.68
CA THR A 64 10.57 3.63 8.93
C THR A 64 11.85 4.42 9.18
N ALA A 65 11.74 5.53 9.88
CA ALA A 65 12.85 6.32 10.39
C ALA A 65 12.85 6.27 11.92
N THR A 66 14.05 6.32 12.52
CA THR A 66 14.21 6.44 13.97
C THR A 66 14.33 7.91 14.34
N THR A 67 13.39 8.39 15.14
CA THR A 67 13.42 9.76 15.68
C THR A 67 14.51 9.90 16.76
N ARG A 68 14.85 11.14 17.14
CA ARG A 68 15.89 11.42 18.15
C ARG A 68 15.65 10.74 19.51
N ASN A 69 14.39 10.43 19.86
CA ASN A 69 14.04 9.73 21.10
C ASN A 69 14.02 8.20 20.95
N GLY A 70 14.50 7.65 19.83
CA GLY A 70 14.54 6.22 19.57
C GLY A 70 13.23 5.61 19.04
N ARG A 71 12.15 6.40 18.91
CA ARG A 71 10.87 5.90 18.36
C ARG A 71 10.96 5.69 16.85
N ARG A 72 10.44 4.55 16.39
CA ARG A 72 10.26 4.24 14.96
C ARG A 72 8.99 4.91 14.41
N VAL A 73 9.15 5.61 13.29
CA VAL A 73 8.11 6.38 12.62
C VAL A 73 8.04 5.95 11.15
N PRO A 74 6.89 5.48 10.64
CA PRO A 74 6.74 5.14 9.23
C PRO A 74 7.02 6.34 8.34
N ILE A 75 7.79 6.13 7.27
CA ILE A 75 8.15 7.16 6.30
C ILE A 75 7.71 6.75 4.90
N GLY A 76 7.02 7.66 4.23
CA GLY A 76 6.54 7.51 2.85
C GLY A 76 7.21 8.50 1.93
N TRP A 77 7.38 8.13 0.67
CA TRP A 77 7.89 9.00 -0.38
C TRP A 77 6.83 9.22 -1.46
N LEU A 78 6.70 10.46 -1.90
CA LEU A 78 5.86 10.82 -3.03
C LEU A 78 6.67 11.70 -4.00
N PRO A 79 6.98 11.22 -5.21
CA PRO A 79 7.61 12.06 -6.21
C PRO A 79 6.62 13.13 -6.72
N ALA A 80 7.10 14.36 -6.82
CA ALA A 80 6.34 15.55 -7.23
C ALA A 80 6.78 16.10 -8.59
N ASP A 81 7.60 15.36 -9.33
CA ASP A 81 8.07 15.70 -10.68
C ASP A 81 6.96 15.60 -11.74
N ARG A 82 5.79 15.04 -11.39
CA ARG A 82 4.62 14.89 -12.27
C ARG A 82 3.39 15.59 -11.67
N LYS A 83 3.16 16.84 -12.05
CA LYS A 83 2.03 17.66 -11.55
C LYS A 83 0.67 16.96 -11.64
N ASN A 84 0.35 16.36 -12.79
CA ASN A 84 -0.93 15.65 -12.97
C ASN A 84 -1.02 14.40 -12.08
N GLY A 85 0.09 13.68 -11.88
CA GLY A 85 0.14 12.54 -10.99
C GLY A 85 -0.06 12.93 -9.53
N LEU A 86 0.48 14.09 -9.12
CA LEU A 86 0.30 14.62 -7.76
C LEU A 86 -1.17 14.95 -7.47
N LEU A 87 -1.87 15.55 -8.43
CA LEU A 87 -3.31 15.85 -8.30
C LEU A 87 -4.16 14.57 -8.27
N ALA A 88 -3.85 13.59 -9.12
CA ALA A 88 -4.54 12.30 -9.12
C ALA A 88 -4.35 11.57 -7.79
N TYR A 89 -3.11 11.55 -7.28
CA TYR A 89 -2.79 11.04 -5.96
C TYR A 89 -3.57 11.77 -4.85
N ALA A 90 -3.54 13.11 -4.81
CA ALA A 90 -4.23 13.89 -3.77
C ALA A 90 -5.73 13.60 -3.74
N SER A 91 -6.36 13.48 -4.91
CA SER A 91 -7.78 13.11 -5.05
C SER A 91 -8.06 11.70 -4.52
N ALA A 92 -7.23 10.72 -4.87
CA ALA A 92 -7.38 9.35 -4.40
C ALA A 92 -7.15 9.22 -2.88
N ALA A 93 -6.05 9.78 -2.38
CA ALA A 93 -5.68 9.72 -0.97
C ALA A 93 -6.69 10.46 -0.07
N SER A 94 -7.18 11.63 -0.48
CA SER A 94 -8.23 12.36 0.25
C SER A 94 -9.53 11.55 0.35
N ARG A 95 -9.95 10.87 -0.72
CA ARG A 95 -11.10 9.95 -0.70
C ARG A 95 -10.91 8.81 0.28
N VAL A 96 -9.72 8.21 0.32
CA VAL A 96 -9.40 7.14 1.28
C VAL A 96 -9.41 7.66 2.71
N VAL A 97 -8.80 8.82 2.99
CA VAL A 97 -8.78 9.45 4.31
C VAL A 97 -10.19 9.78 4.80
N ARG A 98 -11.06 10.29 3.91
CA ARG A 98 -12.45 10.62 4.23
C ARG A 98 -13.25 9.42 4.76
N ARG A 99 -12.91 8.19 4.36
CA ARG A 99 -13.55 6.96 4.88
C ARG A 99 -13.44 6.84 6.40
N GLN A 100 -12.34 7.36 6.97
CA GLN A 100 -12.14 7.38 8.42
C GLN A 100 -13.10 8.36 9.11
N ALA A 101 -13.32 9.54 8.52
CA ALA A 101 -14.29 10.51 9.04
C ALA A 101 -15.73 9.98 8.99
N LEU A 102 -16.03 9.13 7.99
CA LEU A 102 -17.31 8.44 7.86
C LEU A 102 -17.45 7.23 8.79
N GLY A 103 -16.41 6.87 9.56
CA GLY A 103 -16.43 5.74 10.47
C GLY A 103 -16.57 4.39 9.76
N LEU A 104 -16.10 4.27 8.51
CA LEU A 104 -16.13 3.00 7.78
C LEU A 104 -15.23 1.96 8.47
N LYS A 105 -15.52 0.68 8.23
CA LYS A 105 -14.79 -0.45 8.82
C LYS A 105 -13.52 -0.78 8.04
N SER A 106 -12.53 -1.33 8.74
CA SER A 106 -11.31 -1.85 8.13
C SER A 106 -11.60 -3.01 7.18
N GLY A 107 -10.80 -3.09 6.11
CA GLY A 107 -10.96 -4.08 5.07
C GLY A 107 -11.98 -3.69 3.99
N PRO A 108 -12.32 -4.62 3.09
CA PRO A 108 -11.79 -5.99 3.06
C PRO A 108 -10.31 -6.02 2.69
N ALA A 109 -9.63 -7.07 3.15
CA ALA A 109 -8.29 -7.44 2.71
C ALA A 109 -8.38 -8.43 1.56
N VAL A 110 -7.72 -8.16 0.43
CA VAL A 110 -7.70 -9.09 -0.71
C VAL A 110 -6.32 -9.72 -0.84
N LEU A 111 -6.29 -11.05 -0.79
CA LEU A 111 -5.08 -11.86 -0.91
C LEU A 111 -4.91 -12.25 -2.37
N LEU A 112 -3.93 -11.63 -3.01
CA LEU A 112 -3.55 -11.84 -4.40
C LEU A 112 -2.31 -12.71 -4.45
N GLY A 113 -2.21 -13.56 -5.46
CA GLY A 113 -1.10 -14.50 -5.55
C GLY A 113 -0.92 -15.01 -6.95
N GLN A 114 0.34 -15.15 -7.38
CA GLN A 114 0.66 -15.89 -8.59
C GLN A 114 0.25 -17.36 -8.46
N TRP A 115 -0.20 -17.97 -9.57
CA TRP A 115 -0.42 -19.41 -9.66
C TRP A 115 0.94 -20.14 -9.70
N HIS A 116 1.52 -20.32 -8.53
CA HIS A 116 2.78 -21.01 -8.30
C HIS A 116 2.74 -21.65 -6.92
N GLU A 117 3.10 -22.94 -6.80
CA GLU A 117 2.94 -23.73 -5.56
C GLU A 117 3.44 -23.01 -4.30
N ARG A 118 4.69 -22.52 -4.32
CA ARG A 118 5.28 -21.78 -3.18
C ARG A 118 4.48 -20.53 -2.78
N THR A 119 3.88 -19.85 -3.75
CA THR A 119 3.06 -18.66 -3.51
C THR A 119 1.73 -19.06 -2.89
N LEU A 120 1.09 -20.11 -3.41
CA LEU A 120 -0.18 -20.60 -2.88
C LEU A 120 -0.03 -21.13 -1.45
N ASN A 121 1.04 -21.89 -1.17
CA ASN A 121 1.37 -22.34 0.17
C ASN A 121 1.60 -21.17 1.14
N LEU A 122 2.18 -20.06 0.67
CA LEU A 122 2.34 -18.85 1.48
C LEU A 122 0.98 -18.20 1.76
N VAL A 123 0.11 -18.07 0.74
CA VAL A 123 -1.25 -17.54 0.92
C VAL A 123 -2.03 -18.39 1.91
N ASP A 124 -2.00 -19.72 1.79
CA ASP A 124 -2.62 -20.65 2.74
C ASP A 124 -2.13 -20.41 4.18
N ALA A 125 -0.82 -20.21 4.35
CA ALA A 125 -0.20 -20.01 5.66
C ALA A 125 -0.52 -18.66 6.31
N VAL A 126 -0.89 -17.63 5.53
CA VAL A 126 -1.17 -16.29 6.06
C VAL A 126 -2.66 -15.94 6.06
N GLU A 127 -3.49 -16.63 5.28
CA GLU A 127 -4.92 -16.33 5.17
C GLU A 127 -5.62 -16.38 6.52
N GLY A 128 -5.34 -17.39 7.34
CA GLY A 128 -5.89 -17.51 8.69
C GLY A 128 -5.38 -16.48 9.69
N LEU A 129 -4.31 -15.74 9.38
CA LEU A 129 -3.74 -14.69 10.24
C LEU A 129 -4.41 -13.33 10.03
N VAL A 130 -5.13 -13.15 8.92
CA VAL A 130 -5.79 -11.89 8.60
C VAL A 130 -7.09 -11.77 9.38
N ASP A 131 -7.05 -10.99 10.45
CA ASP A 131 -8.20 -10.66 11.30
C ASP A 131 -9.00 -9.46 10.75
N LEU A 132 -9.44 -9.60 9.50
CA LEU A 132 -10.34 -8.69 8.79
C LEU A 132 -11.26 -9.53 7.88
N SER A 133 -12.34 -8.93 7.37
CA SER A 133 -13.03 -9.51 6.20
C SER A 133 -12.01 -9.67 5.08
N ARG A 134 -11.87 -10.89 4.56
CA ARG A 134 -10.78 -11.25 3.64
C ARG A 134 -11.27 -12.10 2.48
N PHE A 135 -10.66 -11.89 1.32
CA PHE A 135 -11.00 -12.61 0.10
C PHE A 135 -9.74 -13.11 -0.60
N ARG A 136 -9.75 -14.39 -0.98
CA ARG A 136 -8.67 -15.01 -1.73
C ARG A 136 -8.95 -14.90 -3.22
N TRP A 137 -8.17 -14.06 -3.89
CA TRP A 137 -8.31 -13.69 -5.30
C TRP A 137 -7.06 -14.06 -6.10
N THR A 138 -6.43 -15.17 -5.75
CA THR A 138 -5.20 -15.69 -6.36
C THR A 138 -5.41 -16.14 -7.82
N ALA A 139 -4.35 -16.21 -8.61
CA ALA A 139 -4.41 -16.37 -10.07
C ALA A 139 -4.85 -17.76 -10.56
N GLU A 140 -4.91 -18.76 -9.67
CA GLU A 140 -5.58 -20.05 -9.92
C GLU A 140 -7.11 -19.97 -9.80
N ARG A 141 -7.64 -18.86 -9.25
CA ARG A 141 -9.07 -18.62 -9.03
C ARG A 141 -9.66 -17.54 -9.92
N LEU A 142 -8.84 -16.54 -10.28
CA LEU A 142 -9.27 -15.39 -11.08
C LEU A 142 -8.32 -15.16 -12.25
N VAL A 143 -8.91 -14.85 -13.40
CA VAL A 143 -8.17 -14.35 -14.56
C VAL A 143 -7.97 -12.84 -14.46
N ARG A 144 -7.03 -12.29 -15.25
CA ARG A 144 -6.68 -10.87 -15.24
C ARG A 144 -7.87 -9.93 -15.34
N ARG A 145 -8.75 -10.16 -16.31
CA ARG A 145 -9.92 -9.30 -16.55
C ARG A 145 -10.79 -9.19 -15.29
N ASP A 146 -11.04 -10.32 -14.65
CA ASP A 146 -11.94 -10.40 -13.50
C ASP A 146 -11.27 -9.81 -12.26
N LEU A 147 -9.95 -9.99 -12.09
CA LEU A 147 -9.16 -9.27 -11.08
C LEU A 147 -9.27 -7.75 -11.25
N LEU A 148 -9.03 -7.23 -12.46
CA LEU A 148 -9.10 -5.80 -12.74
C LEU A 148 -10.49 -5.24 -12.46
N SER A 149 -11.54 -5.99 -12.80
CA SER A 149 -12.92 -5.62 -12.47
C SER A 149 -13.18 -5.66 -10.97
N ALA A 150 -12.68 -6.67 -10.26
CA ALA A 150 -12.89 -6.85 -8.83
C ALA A 150 -12.25 -5.74 -7.99
N LEU A 151 -10.99 -5.36 -8.29
CA LEU A 151 -10.27 -4.35 -7.51
C LEU A 151 -10.88 -2.95 -7.59
N ARG A 152 -11.76 -2.68 -8.58
CA ARG A 152 -12.50 -1.42 -8.70
C ARG A 152 -13.42 -1.11 -7.52
N CYS A 153 -13.78 -2.11 -6.70
CA CYS A 153 -14.60 -1.88 -5.51
C CYS A 153 -13.85 -1.13 -4.39
N GLY A 154 -12.54 -0.90 -4.54
CA GLY A 154 -11.71 -0.19 -3.56
C GLY A 154 -11.55 -0.90 -2.23
N PRO A 155 -10.97 -2.12 -2.19
CA PRO A 155 -10.60 -2.78 -0.94
C PRO A 155 -9.74 -1.89 -0.02
N GLY A 156 -9.80 -2.16 1.28
CA GLY A 156 -8.95 -1.46 2.25
C GLY A 156 -7.47 -1.78 2.05
N VAL A 157 -7.15 -3.04 1.69
CA VAL A 157 -5.79 -3.45 1.35
C VAL A 157 -5.79 -4.58 0.33
N ALA A 158 -4.86 -4.53 -0.63
CA ALA A 158 -4.52 -5.64 -1.50
C ALA A 158 -3.09 -6.13 -1.23
N LEU A 159 -2.94 -7.41 -0.90
CA LEU A 159 -1.65 -8.04 -0.63
C LEU A 159 -1.30 -9.00 -1.77
N TYR A 160 -0.27 -8.69 -2.54
CA TYR A 160 0.23 -9.54 -3.61
C TYR A 160 1.45 -10.34 -3.17
N PHE A 161 1.39 -11.66 -3.38
CA PHE A 161 2.47 -12.59 -3.15
C PHE A 161 2.93 -13.22 -4.47
N GLY A 162 4.24 -13.29 -4.71
CA GLY A 162 4.79 -14.00 -5.87
C GLY A 162 5.88 -13.23 -6.59
N HIS A 163 6.03 -13.49 -7.89
CA HIS A 163 7.02 -12.81 -8.71
C HIS A 163 6.50 -11.45 -9.19
N ALA A 164 7.40 -10.48 -9.25
CA ALA A 164 7.17 -9.17 -9.84
C ALA A 164 8.45 -8.66 -10.48
N LEU A 165 8.26 -7.69 -11.37
CA LEU A 165 9.31 -6.88 -11.97
C LEU A 165 9.04 -5.42 -11.60
N SER A 166 9.97 -4.53 -11.95
CA SER A 166 9.81 -3.09 -11.71
C SER A 166 8.56 -2.46 -12.35
N GLY A 167 8.01 -3.09 -13.40
CA GLY A 167 6.79 -2.63 -14.06
C GLY A 167 5.48 -3.28 -13.56
N GLY A 168 5.54 -4.31 -12.71
CA GLY A 168 4.32 -4.93 -12.17
C GLY A 168 4.40 -6.41 -11.81
N TRP A 169 3.23 -6.98 -11.58
CA TRP A 169 3.06 -8.35 -11.10
C TRP A 169 3.12 -9.36 -12.26
N VAL A 170 3.82 -10.47 -12.06
CA VAL A 170 3.89 -11.57 -13.05
C VAL A 170 2.63 -12.44 -13.00
N GLY A 171 1.95 -12.50 -11.85
CA GLY A 171 0.67 -13.20 -11.71
C GLY A 171 -0.39 -12.72 -12.70
N TYR A 172 -1.45 -13.51 -12.89
CA TYR A 172 -2.57 -13.18 -13.77
C TYR A 172 -2.17 -12.92 -15.23
N GLY A 173 -1.09 -13.56 -15.72
CA GLY A 173 -0.58 -13.34 -17.08
C GLY A 173 0.08 -11.97 -17.28
N GLY A 174 0.55 -11.34 -16.21
CA GLY A 174 1.19 -10.03 -16.24
C GLY A 174 0.20 -8.88 -16.04
N VAL A 175 0.45 -8.09 -15.00
CA VAL A 175 -0.35 -6.90 -14.62
C VAL A 175 0.59 -5.73 -14.37
N ALA A 176 0.64 -4.81 -15.32
CA ALA A 176 1.43 -3.58 -15.21
C ALA A 176 0.67 -2.47 -14.49
N ALA A 177 1.37 -1.46 -13.96
CA ALA A 177 0.74 -0.33 -13.27
C ALA A 177 -0.29 0.38 -14.16
N GLU A 178 0.06 0.63 -15.42
CA GLU A 178 -0.80 1.29 -16.39
C GLU A 178 -2.10 0.53 -16.61
N THR A 179 -2.06 -0.81 -16.55
CA THR A 179 -3.25 -1.65 -16.68
C THR A 179 -4.18 -1.49 -15.48
N LEU A 180 -3.63 -1.40 -14.27
CA LEU A 180 -4.42 -1.17 -13.05
C LEU A 180 -5.01 0.24 -13.05
N ILE A 181 -4.21 1.25 -13.39
CA ILE A 181 -4.62 2.66 -13.45
C ILE A 181 -5.72 2.87 -14.51
N ALA A 182 -5.58 2.28 -15.70
CA ALA A 182 -6.60 2.37 -16.75
C ALA A 182 -7.93 1.72 -16.36
N ASN A 183 -7.92 0.81 -15.39
CA ASN A 183 -9.10 0.15 -14.86
C ASN A 183 -9.48 0.65 -13.46
N CYS A 184 -9.02 1.83 -13.06
CA CYS A 184 -9.29 2.37 -11.72
C CYS A 184 -10.79 2.51 -11.44
N GLY A 185 -11.16 2.29 -10.18
CA GLY A 185 -12.50 2.50 -9.63
C GLY A 185 -12.40 3.33 -8.35
N GLU A 186 -12.94 2.79 -7.26
CA GLU A 186 -12.63 3.31 -5.93
C GLU A 186 -11.15 3.07 -5.59
N PRO A 187 -10.41 4.07 -5.08
CA PRO A 187 -9.01 3.91 -4.73
C PRO A 187 -8.87 2.93 -3.56
N LEU A 188 -7.82 2.12 -3.60
CA LEU A 188 -7.49 1.21 -2.51
C LEU A 188 -6.86 1.99 -1.36
N GLY A 189 -7.08 1.51 -0.13
CA GLY A 189 -6.37 2.05 1.03
C GLY A 189 -4.86 1.86 0.87
N ALA A 190 -4.43 0.60 0.70
CA ALA A 190 -3.05 0.27 0.41
C ALA A 190 -2.88 -0.89 -0.58
N VAL A 191 -1.78 -0.87 -1.34
CA VAL A 191 -1.29 -2.02 -2.11
C VAL A 191 0.03 -2.48 -1.52
N VAL A 192 0.11 -3.74 -1.12
CA VAL A 192 1.31 -4.34 -0.53
C VAL A 192 1.82 -5.43 -1.45
N SER A 193 2.98 -5.21 -2.07
CA SER A 193 3.62 -6.18 -2.95
C SER A 193 4.75 -6.89 -2.21
N ILE A 194 4.51 -8.10 -1.72
CA ILE A 194 5.54 -8.98 -1.15
C ILE A 194 6.22 -9.72 -2.31
N ALA A 195 6.95 -8.96 -3.11
CA ALA A 195 7.56 -9.38 -4.36
C ALA A 195 8.76 -8.49 -4.72
N CYS A 196 9.70 -9.05 -5.48
CA CYS A 196 10.93 -8.37 -5.89
C CYS A 196 10.66 -7.09 -6.71
N GLU A 197 11.52 -6.09 -6.52
CA GLU A 197 11.73 -4.94 -7.43
C GLU A 197 10.51 -4.05 -7.75
N THR A 198 9.36 -4.20 -7.09
CA THR A 198 8.15 -3.37 -7.30
C THR A 198 8.33 -1.89 -6.93
N ALA A 199 9.34 -1.58 -6.12
CA ALA A 199 9.78 -0.23 -5.78
C ALA A 199 11.08 0.18 -6.49
N ARG A 200 11.60 -0.63 -7.41
CA ARG A 200 12.81 -0.35 -8.16
C ARG A 200 12.49 0.55 -9.34
N ARG A 201 13.31 1.59 -9.54
CA ARG A 201 13.25 2.47 -10.71
C ARG A 201 14.21 2.01 -11.80
N PRO A 202 13.73 1.38 -12.89
CA PRO A 202 14.58 1.04 -14.02
C PRO A 202 14.87 2.29 -14.84
N GLU A 203 16.14 2.59 -15.11
CA GLU A 203 16.55 3.67 -16.03
C GLU A 203 15.93 5.04 -15.68
N GLY A 204 15.73 5.33 -14.40
CA GLY A 204 15.15 6.58 -13.92
C GLY A 204 13.63 6.71 -14.11
N ARG A 205 12.95 5.70 -14.68
CA ARG A 205 11.48 5.65 -14.74
C ARG A 205 10.91 5.37 -13.35
N PRO A 206 9.68 5.83 -13.04
CA PRO A 206 9.04 5.46 -11.79
C PRO A 206 8.87 3.95 -11.69
N SER A 207 8.93 3.47 -10.46
CA SER A 207 8.63 2.08 -10.11
C SER A 207 7.14 1.80 -10.18
N PHE A 208 6.77 0.52 -10.22
CA PHE A 208 5.39 0.07 -10.15
C PHE A 208 4.62 0.72 -8.98
N CYS A 209 5.19 0.72 -7.77
CA CYS A 209 4.53 1.34 -6.60
C CYS A 209 4.32 2.85 -6.75
N GLU A 210 5.24 3.55 -7.42
CA GLU A 210 5.12 4.98 -7.68
C GLU A 210 4.03 5.28 -8.71
N GLU A 211 3.99 4.51 -9.80
CA GLU A 211 2.93 4.66 -10.79
C GLU A 211 1.55 4.38 -10.18
N LEU A 212 1.41 3.40 -9.27
CA LEU A 212 0.13 3.15 -8.60
C LEU A 212 -0.36 4.35 -7.78
N VAL A 213 0.49 4.96 -6.97
CA VAL A 213 0.07 6.11 -6.15
C VAL A 213 -0.14 7.36 -7.01
N LEU A 214 0.75 7.65 -7.95
CA LEU A 214 0.62 8.81 -8.86
C LEU A 214 -0.54 8.66 -9.84
N GLY A 215 -0.92 7.44 -10.19
CA GLY A 215 -2.12 7.15 -10.98
C GLY A 215 -3.42 7.24 -10.19
N GLY A 216 -3.35 7.54 -8.88
CA GLY A 216 -4.52 7.59 -8.01
C GLY A 216 -5.18 6.23 -7.77
N TYR A 217 -4.46 5.12 -7.98
CA TYR A 217 -4.99 3.78 -7.80
C TYR A 217 -5.12 3.40 -6.31
N CYS A 218 -4.20 3.88 -5.49
CA CYS A 218 -4.21 3.67 -4.04
C CYS A 218 -3.63 4.88 -3.29
N ALA A 219 -3.94 5.00 -2.00
CA ALA A 219 -3.39 6.06 -1.15
C ALA A 219 -1.96 5.74 -0.66
N ALA A 220 -1.60 4.45 -0.58
CA ALA A 220 -0.26 4.02 -0.28
C ALA A 220 0.12 2.72 -0.99
N ALA A 221 1.41 2.54 -1.25
CA ALA A 221 1.96 1.31 -1.80
C ALA A 221 3.23 0.88 -1.07
N LEU A 222 3.36 -0.40 -0.71
CA LEU A 222 4.58 -1.00 -0.17
C LEU A 222 5.17 -1.94 -1.22
N GLY A 223 6.46 -1.79 -1.54
CA GLY A 223 7.16 -2.66 -2.48
C GLY A 223 8.65 -2.75 -2.23
N ALA A 224 9.31 -3.73 -2.85
CA ALA A 224 10.74 -3.96 -2.68
C ALA A 224 11.58 -3.23 -3.74
N SER A 225 12.64 -2.53 -3.33
CA SER A 225 13.56 -1.78 -4.21
C SER A 225 14.64 -2.66 -4.85
N ALA A 226 14.75 -3.91 -4.42
CA ALA A 226 15.70 -4.89 -4.89
C ALA A 226 15.07 -6.30 -4.91
N ARG A 227 15.87 -7.30 -5.32
CA ARG A 227 15.50 -8.71 -5.15
C ARG A 227 15.43 -9.05 -3.66
N THR A 228 14.39 -9.78 -3.29
CA THR A 228 14.13 -10.21 -1.91
C THR A 228 14.33 -11.71 -1.79
N LEU A 229 14.75 -12.17 -0.62
CA LEU A 229 14.82 -13.60 -0.31
C LEU A 229 13.43 -14.14 0.00
N HIS A 230 13.14 -15.35 -0.48
CA HIS A 230 11.84 -16.00 -0.25
C HIS A 230 11.50 -16.12 1.24
N GLU A 231 12.48 -16.52 2.05
CA GLU A 231 12.29 -16.66 3.51
C GLU A 231 11.98 -15.32 4.18
N HIS A 232 12.62 -14.23 3.74
CA HIS A 232 12.35 -12.90 4.26
C HIS A 232 10.92 -12.46 3.94
N ASN A 233 10.48 -12.72 2.72
CA ASN A 233 9.11 -12.46 2.29
C ASN A 233 8.08 -13.29 3.08
N ARG A 234 8.41 -14.53 3.45
CA ARG A 234 7.54 -15.38 4.28
C ARG A 234 7.36 -14.81 5.68
N ILE A 235 8.46 -14.42 6.34
CA ILE A 235 8.43 -13.80 7.69
C ILE A 235 7.64 -12.49 7.64
N LEU A 236 7.95 -11.65 6.66
CA LEU A 236 7.28 -10.37 6.46
C LEU A 236 5.78 -10.54 6.21
N ALA A 237 5.38 -11.44 5.32
CA ALA A 237 3.98 -11.72 5.00
C ALA A 237 3.20 -12.17 6.25
N ARG A 238 3.77 -13.06 7.07
CA ARG A 238 3.14 -13.52 8.31
C ARG A 238 2.97 -12.38 9.31
N GLY A 239 4.02 -11.60 9.55
CA GLY A 239 3.97 -10.47 10.48
C GLY A 239 2.93 -9.43 10.06
N LEU A 240 2.95 -9.03 8.79
CA LEU A 240 1.98 -8.07 8.25
C LEU A 240 0.56 -8.59 8.34
N CYS A 241 0.28 -9.82 7.90
CA CYS A 241 -1.07 -10.36 7.91
C CYS A 241 -1.64 -10.45 9.34
N SER A 242 -0.83 -10.86 10.32
CA SER A 242 -1.21 -10.86 11.74
C SER A 242 -1.42 -9.47 12.34
N ALA A 243 -0.86 -8.42 11.72
CA ALA A 243 -1.00 -7.05 12.17
C ALA A 243 -2.25 -6.35 11.64
N LEU A 244 -2.79 -6.78 10.49
CA LEU A 244 -3.84 -6.06 9.75
C LEU A 244 -5.11 -5.79 10.57
N GLY A 245 -5.57 -6.75 11.39
CA GLY A 245 -6.78 -6.56 12.21
C GLY A 245 -6.65 -5.50 13.31
N ARG A 246 -5.42 -5.17 13.71
CA ARG A 246 -5.11 -4.16 14.74
C ARG A 246 -4.59 -2.85 14.14
N ALA A 247 -4.20 -2.87 12.86
CA ALA A 247 -3.60 -1.74 12.19
C ALA A 247 -4.67 -0.76 11.70
N GLN A 248 -4.48 0.53 12.01
CA GLN A 248 -5.34 1.59 11.47
C GLN A 248 -4.84 2.05 10.09
N SER A 249 -3.53 1.97 9.85
CA SER A 249 -2.88 2.38 8.62
C SER A 249 -1.81 1.38 8.15
N LEU A 250 -1.30 1.56 6.92
CA LEU A 250 -0.18 0.76 6.41
C LEU A 250 1.07 0.90 7.31
N GLY A 251 1.41 2.11 7.73
CA GLY A 251 2.52 2.36 8.64
C GLY A 251 2.35 1.68 10.00
N ASP A 252 1.12 1.64 10.52
CA ASP A 252 0.81 0.90 11.75
C ASP A 252 0.97 -0.61 11.55
N ALA A 253 0.53 -1.15 10.42
CA ALA A 253 0.71 -2.56 10.10
C ALA A 253 2.20 -2.95 10.10
N LEU A 254 3.08 -2.10 9.57
CA LEU A 254 4.52 -2.33 9.62
C LEU A 254 5.05 -2.35 11.06
N ARG A 255 4.61 -1.41 11.91
CA ARG A 255 5.05 -1.35 13.32
C ARG A 255 4.54 -2.53 14.14
N LEU A 256 3.30 -2.94 13.91
CA LEU A 256 2.61 -4.00 14.64
C LEU A 256 2.95 -5.41 14.15
N ALA A 257 3.65 -5.53 13.01
CA ALA A 257 4.11 -6.80 12.47
C ALA A 257 5.18 -7.48 13.32
N GLU A 258 5.87 -6.72 14.19
CA GLU A 258 6.95 -7.22 15.07
C GLU A 258 8.06 -7.96 14.29
N VAL A 259 8.24 -7.59 13.02
CA VAL A 259 9.25 -8.15 12.13
C VAL A 259 10.55 -7.34 12.28
N PRO A 260 11.72 -7.99 12.45
CA PRO A 260 13.01 -7.30 12.50
C PRO A 260 13.32 -6.46 11.24
N ASP A 261 14.10 -5.39 11.41
CA ASP A 261 14.32 -4.38 10.35
C ASP A 261 15.04 -4.96 9.13
N GLU A 262 15.87 -5.98 9.30
CA GLU A 262 16.59 -6.63 8.20
C GLU A 262 15.64 -7.22 7.14
N PHE A 263 14.44 -7.62 7.54
CA PHE A 263 13.40 -8.13 6.62
C PHE A 263 12.70 -7.00 5.85
N PHE A 264 12.79 -5.76 6.34
CA PHE A 264 12.29 -4.54 5.71
C PHE A 264 13.35 -3.77 4.92
N SER A 265 14.62 -4.17 4.98
CA SER A 265 15.77 -3.47 4.38
C SER A 265 15.56 -3.07 2.91
N HIS A 266 14.80 -3.86 2.15
CA HIS A 266 14.48 -3.57 0.75
C HIS A 266 13.10 -2.96 0.52
N TYR A 267 12.24 -2.83 1.53
CA TYR A 267 10.86 -2.40 1.37
C TYR A 267 10.65 -0.91 1.60
N ARG A 268 9.82 -0.27 0.76
CA ARG A 268 9.61 1.18 0.74
C ARG A 268 8.13 1.51 0.63
N ILE A 269 7.67 2.51 1.37
CA ILE A 269 6.30 3.03 1.28
C ILE A 269 6.27 4.20 0.30
N PHE A 270 5.41 4.14 -0.69
CA PHE A 270 5.07 5.29 -1.53
C PHE A 270 3.69 5.81 -1.16
N GLY A 271 3.50 7.12 -1.26
CA GLY A 271 2.29 7.79 -0.79
C GLY A 271 2.25 7.96 0.72
N ASP A 272 1.05 7.91 1.31
CA ASP A 272 0.80 8.28 2.70
C ASP A 272 0.98 7.09 3.65
N PRO A 273 1.99 7.05 4.53
CA PRO A 273 2.14 5.94 5.48
C PRO A 273 0.96 5.79 6.44
N ALA A 274 0.23 6.87 6.70
CA ALA A 274 -0.98 6.84 7.52
C ALA A 274 -2.23 6.50 6.71
N ALA A 275 -2.11 6.12 5.43
CA ALA A 275 -3.25 5.72 4.60
C ALA A 275 -4.08 4.66 5.34
N PRO A 276 -5.36 4.96 5.66
CA PRO A 276 -6.16 4.06 6.45
C PRO A 276 -6.51 2.81 5.64
N LEU A 277 -6.52 1.64 6.31
CA LEU A 277 -6.83 0.34 5.68
C LEU A 277 -8.34 0.11 5.55
N LEU A 278 -9.07 1.16 5.18
CA LEU A 278 -10.54 1.20 5.07
C LEU A 278 -10.96 1.07 3.60
N GLY A 279 -11.80 0.09 3.30
CA GLY A 279 -12.41 -0.06 1.99
C GLY A 279 -13.48 0.98 1.73
N ALA A 280 -13.86 1.14 0.45
CA ALA A 280 -15.04 1.91 0.10
C ALA A 280 -16.29 1.32 0.76
N GLU A 281 -17.35 2.12 0.89
CA GLU A 281 -18.59 1.74 1.58
C GLU A 281 -19.19 0.42 1.09
N HIS A 282 -19.11 0.16 -0.22
CA HIS A 282 -19.62 -1.05 -0.87
C HIS A 282 -18.55 -2.13 -1.09
N ALA A 283 -17.31 -1.92 -0.65
CA ALA A 283 -16.17 -2.75 -1.04
C ALA A 283 -16.33 -4.21 -0.59
N GLU A 284 -16.81 -4.43 0.63
CA GLU A 284 -17.01 -5.78 1.17
C GLU A 284 -18.10 -6.54 0.42
N ASP A 285 -19.25 -5.91 0.19
CA ASP A 285 -20.37 -6.56 -0.50
C ASP A 285 -20.04 -6.82 -1.96
N ALA A 286 -19.39 -5.88 -2.65
CA ALA A 286 -18.87 -6.11 -3.99
C ALA A 286 -17.83 -7.24 -4.02
N ALA A 287 -16.95 -7.34 -3.01
CA ALA A 287 -15.97 -8.40 -2.93
C ALA A 287 -16.59 -9.80 -2.77
N LYS A 288 -17.71 -9.91 -2.03
CA LYS A 288 -18.49 -11.16 -1.89
C LYS A 288 -19.08 -11.64 -3.22
N GLN A 289 -19.37 -10.72 -4.15
CA GLN A 289 -19.93 -11.05 -5.46
C GLN A 289 -18.88 -11.50 -6.49
N VAL A 290 -17.58 -11.41 -6.16
CA VAL A 290 -16.51 -11.82 -7.07
C VAL A 290 -16.46 -13.34 -7.13
N PHE A 291 -16.74 -13.89 -8.32
CA PHE A 291 -16.65 -15.33 -8.57
C PHE A 291 -15.18 -15.77 -8.64
N ALA A 292 -14.65 -16.27 -7.52
CA ALA A 292 -13.28 -16.78 -7.37
C ALA A 292 -13.28 -18.22 -6.81
N PRO A 293 -13.87 -19.18 -7.53
CA PRO A 293 -14.02 -20.55 -7.04
C PRO A 293 -12.66 -21.21 -6.80
N ALA A 294 -12.62 -22.19 -5.89
CA ALA A 294 -11.44 -23.04 -5.78
C ALA A 294 -11.24 -23.84 -7.08
N PRO A 295 -10.00 -24.18 -7.48
CA PRO A 295 -9.74 -24.88 -8.74
C PRO A 295 -10.52 -26.21 -8.91
N ASP A 296 -10.82 -26.91 -7.81
CA ASP A 296 -11.56 -28.17 -7.81
C ASP A 296 -13.08 -28.00 -7.97
N TYR A 297 -13.61 -26.77 -7.90
CA TYR A 297 -15.03 -26.47 -8.07
C TYR A 297 -15.53 -26.83 -9.48
N LEU A 298 -14.73 -26.53 -10.51
CA LEU A 298 -15.10 -26.81 -11.90
C LEU A 298 -15.11 -28.30 -12.21
N LEU A 299 -14.26 -29.10 -11.54
CA LEU A 299 -14.18 -30.55 -11.72
C LEU A 299 -15.36 -31.30 -11.09
N LYS A 300 -16.05 -30.70 -10.12
CA LYS A 300 -17.26 -31.27 -9.49
C LYS A 300 -18.55 -30.88 -10.20
N SER A 301 -18.47 -30.00 -11.19
CA SER A 301 -19.61 -29.46 -11.95
C SER A 301 -19.81 -30.17 -13.30
N SER A 302 -18.96 -31.16 -13.59
CA SER A 302 -18.94 -32.01 -14.79
C SER A 302 -19.19 -33.46 -14.43
#